data_AF-A0A068SQI5-F1
#
_entry.id   AF-A0A068SQI5-F1
#
_cell.length_a   1.000
_cell.length_b   1.000
_cell.length_c   1.000
_cell.angle_alpha   90.00
_cell.angle_beta   90.00
_cell.angle_gamma   90.00
#
_symmetry.space_group_name_H-M   'P 1'
#
loop_
_entity.id
_entity.type
_entity.pdbx_description
1 polymer ?
#
loop_
_entity_poly.entity_id
_entity_poly.type
_entity_poly.pdbx_seq_one_letter_code
_entity_poly.pdbx_strand_id
1 'polypeptide(L)' 'MEELAAASGLSKSAIEEAEASQVFANAGVTDRLRSIFESKGVLFLGAGEDDAGAGPGLRLRQQFHDEGIRPQNLNAANDD' A
#
# COMPACT_ATOMS: atom_id res chain seq x y z
N MET A 1 -6.41 -12.70 -3.68
CA MET A 1 -5.45 -13.61 -3.02
C MET A 1 -4.65 -14.46 -3.99
N GLU A 2 -5.26 -15.12 -4.99
CA GLU A 2 -4.51 -15.94 -5.96
C GLU A 2 -3.45 -15.16 -6.74
N GLU A 3 -3.74 -13.93 -7.16
CA GLU A 3 -2.77 -13.07 -7.83
C GLU A 3 -1.55 -12.77 -6.95
N LEU A 4 -1.78 -12.46 -5.66
CA LEU A 4 -0.69 -12.16 -4.72
C LEU A 4 0.13 -13.40 -4.40
N ALA A 5 -0.50 -14.57 -4.25
CA ALA A 5 0.19 -15.85 -4.09
C ALA A 5 1.07 -16.17 -5.30
N ALA A 6 0.53 -16.00 -6.52
CA ALA A 6 1.28 -16.20 -7.76
C ALA A 6 2.45 -15.21 -7.90
N ALA A 7 2.25 -13.94 -7.57
CA ALA A 7 3.28 -12.91 -7.67
C ALA A 7 4.39 -13.06 -6.61
N SER A 8 4.04 -13.35 -5.37
CA SER A 8 4.98 -13.48 -4.25
C SER A 8 5.64 -14.86 -4.14
N GLY A 9 5.11 -15.85 -4.86
CA GLY A 9 5.50 -17.26 -4.74
C GLY A 9 5.24 -17.84 -3.34
N LEU A 10 4.33 -17.23 -2.57
CA LEU A 10 3.89 -17.69 -1.27
C LEU A 10 2.61 -18.52 -1.40
N SER A 11 2.37 -19.45 -0.47
CA SER A 11 1.11 -20.16 -0.41
C SER A 11 -0.01 -19.22 0.06
N LYS A 12 -1.24 -19.48 -0.37
CA LYS A 12 -2.43 -18.73 0.07
C LYS A 12 -2.56 -18.74 1.60
N SER A 13 -2.33 -19.89 2.22
CA SER A 13 -2.35 -20.04 3.68
C SER A 13 -1.31 -19.18 4.39
N ALA A 14 -0.10 -19.00 3.82
CA ALA A 14 0.92 -18.15 4.43
C ALA A 14 0.56 -16.66 4.35
N ILE A 15 -0.15 -16.25 3.30
CA ILE A 15 -0.68 -14.89 3.17
C ILE A 15 -1.82 -14.66 4.16
N GLU A 16 -2.76 -15.61 4.25
CA GLU A 16 -3.86 -15.55 5.22
C GLU A 16 -3.35 -15.51 6.67
N GLU A 17 -2.33 -16.31 7.00
CA GLU A 17 -1.70 -16.28 8.32
C GLU A 17 -1.00 -14.94 8.60
N ALA A 18 -0.33 -14.37 7.59
CA ALA A 18 0.28 -13.05 7.71
C ALA A 18 -0.75 -11.92 7.88
N GLU A 19 -1.92 -12.02 7.25
CA GLU A 19 -3.03 -11.06 7.40
C GLU A 19 -3.77 -11.24 8.74
N ALA A 20 -3.90 -12.48 9.22
CA ALA A 20 -4.61 -12.82 10.46
C ALA A 20 -3.76 -12.61 11.72
N SER A 21 -2.43 -12.60 11.61
CA SER A 21 -1.55 -12.54 12.77
C SER A 21 -1.48 -11.14 13.38
N GLN A 22 -1.70 -11.05 14.70
CA GLN A 22 -1.35 -9.85 15.50
C GLN A 22 0.17 -9.72 15.73
N VAL A 23 0.93 -10.76 15.40
CA VAL A 23 2.39 -10.85 15.57
C VAL A 23 3.02 -10.91 14.18
N PHE A 24 4.13 -10.20 14.00
CA PHE A 24 4.83 -10.10 12.72
C PHE A 24 5.04 -11.46 12.06
N ALA A 25 4.62 -11.57 10.80
CA ALA A 25 4.89 -12.74 9.97
C ALA A 25 6.40 -13.01 9.89
N ASN A 26 6.78 -14.26 9.56
CA ASN A 26 8.17 -14.65 9.32
C ASN A 26 8.89 -13.61 8.43
N ALA A 27 10.13 -13.25 8.78
CA ALA A 27 10.95 -12.29 8.02
C ALA A 27 10.97 -12.59 6.50
N GLY A 28 11.08 -13.86 6.10
CA GLY A 28 11.08 -14.23 4.68
C GLY A 28 9.75 -14.00 3.96
N VAL A 29 8.63 -14.11 4.68
CA VAL A 29 7.29 -13.78 4.16
C VAL A 29 7.15 -12.27 4.04
N THR A 30 7.58 -11.54 5.07
CA THR A 30 7.56 -10.08 5.12
C THR A 30 8.38 -9.45 3.99
N ASP A 31 9.59 -9.95 3.72
CA ASP A 31 10.46 -9.43 2.66
C ASP A 31 9.85 -9.67 1.26
N ARG A 32 9.25 -10.83 1.03
CA ARG A 32 8.56 -11.12 -0.24
C ARG A 32 7.34 -10.24 -0.45
N LEU A 33 6.52 -10.07 0.58
CA LEU A 33 5.36 -9.17 0.51
C LEU A 33 5.80 -7.73 0.26
N ARG A 34 6.82 -7.25 0.98
CA ARG A 34 7.40 -5.91 0.77
C ARG A 34 7.83 -5.71 -0.67
N SER A 35 8.64 -6.62 -1.23
CA SER A 35 9.13 -6.51 -2.60
C SER A 35 8.00 -6.46 -3.63
N ILE A 36 6.95 -7.26 -3.45
CA ILE A 36 5.79 -7.25 -4.35
C ILE A 36 5.00 -5.94 -4.24
N PHE A 37 4.75 -5.45 -3.02
CA PHE A 37 4.07 -4.16 -2.86
C PHE A 37 4.89 -3.02 -3.45
N GLU A 38 6.21 -3.02 -3.28
CA GLU A 38 7.11 -2.05 -3.90
C GLU A 38 7.09 -2.10 -5.43
N SER A 39 7.03 -3.30 -6.01
CA SER A 39 6.86 -3.48 -7.46
C SER A 39 5.53 -2.92 -7.98
N LYS A 40 4.49 -2.90 -7.13
CA LYS A 40 3.17 -2.32 -7.42
C LYS A 40 3.06 -0.84 -7.05
N GLY A 41 4.18 -0.19 -6.66
CA GLY A 41 4.23 1.24 -6.41
C GLY A 41 3.96 1.66 -4.96
N VAL A 42 3.97 0.73 -4.01
CA VAL A 42 3.99 1.04 -2.57
C VAL A 42 5.43 1.38 -2.15
N LEU A 43 5.61 2.26 -1.17
CA LEU A 43 6.91 2.56 -0.58
C LEU A 43 6.75 2.53 0.93
N PHE A 44 7.52 1.68 1.60
CA PHE A 44 7.56 1.62 3.05
C PHE A 44 8.57 2.64 3.56
N LEU A 45 8.15 3.51 4.47
CA LEU A 45 8.99 4.56 5.04
C LEU A 45 9.32 4.20 6.49
N GLY A 46 10.61 4.14 6.81
CA GLY A 46 11.07 4.09 8.19
C GLY A 46 10.72 5.38 8.94
N ALA A 47 10.65 5.28 10.27
CA ALA A 47 10.60 6.47 11.11
C ALA A 47 11.80 7.37 10.83
N GLY A 48 11.58 8.67 10.60
CA GLY A 48 12.65 9.62 10.32
C GLY A 48 13.15 9.65 8.86
N GLU A 49 12.61 8.84 7.96
CA GLU A 49 13.19 8.66 6.61
C GLU A 49 12.93 9.85 5.67
N ASP A 50 11.85 10.60 5.87
CA ASP A 50 11.53 11.84 5.12
C ASP A 50 11.53 13.10 6.02
N ASP A 51 11.11 12.96 7.27
CA ASP A 51 11.05 14.03 8.27
C ASP A 51 11.46 13.41 9.62
N ALA A 52 12.38 14.05 10.33
CA ALA A 52 12.89 13.59 11.61
C ALA A 52 11.78 13.42 12.68
N GLY A 53 10.62 14.04 12.49
CA GLY A 53 9.43 13.87 13.33
C GLY A 53 8.39 12.85 12.81
N ALA A 54 8.56 12.32 11.60
CA ALA A 54 7.61 11.37 11.01
C ALA A 54 7.82 9.95 11.56
N GLY A 55 6.75 9.35 12.05
CA GLY A 55 6.70 7.93 12.40
C GLY A 55 6.76 7.03 11.16
N PRO A 56 6.82 5.69 11.35
CA PRO A 56 6.82 4.75 10.25
C PRO A 56 5.56 4.91 9.39
N GLY A 57 5.70 4.80 8.07
CA GLY A 57 4.63 5.15 7.15
C GLY A 57 4.67 4.39 5.83
N LEU A 58 3.69 4.67 4.98
CA LEU A 58 3.53 4.01 3.69
C LEU A 58 3.13 5.08 2.66
N ARG A 59 3.87 5.17 1.55
CA ARG A 59 3.66 6.13 0.46
C ARG A 59 3.30 5.37 -0.81
N LEU A 60 2.38 5.91 -1.61
CA LEU A 60 2.05 5.38 -2.92
C LEU A 60 2.74 6.23 -4.00
N ARG A 61 3.42 5.58 -4.95
CA ARG A 61 4.12 6.25 -6.05
C ARG A 61 3.18 6.85 -7.09
N GLN A 62 1.99 6.26 -7.27
CA GLN A 62 0.95 6.89 -8.07
C GLN A 62 0.25 7.96 -7.23
N GLN A 63 0.52 9.21 -7.59
CA GLN A 63 -0.40 10.29 -7.26
C GLN A 63 -1.67 10.04 -8.07
N PHE A 64 -2.70 9.49 -7.42
CA PHE A 64 -4.05 9.74 -7.92
C PHE A 64 -4.20 11.26 -7.87
N HIS A 65 -4.07 11.91 -9.03
CA HIS A 65 -4.61 13.24 -9.22
C HIS A 65 -6.12 13.10 -9.08
N ASP A 66 -6.61 12.99 -7.86
CA ASP A 66 -7.98 13.34 -7.56
C ASP A 66 -8.05 14.86 -7.66
N GLU A 67 -8.09 15.34 -8.90
CA GLU A 67 -8.47 16.70 -9.22
C GLU A 67 -9.98 16.84 -9.06
N GLY A 68 -10.50 16.43 -7.89
CA GLY A 68 -11.87 16.68 -7.47
C GLY A 68 -12.26 18.08 -7.92
N ILE A 69 -13.49 18.20 -8.45
CA ILE A 69 -13.93 19.36 -9.21
C ILE A 69 -13.54 20.62 -8.45
N ARG A 70 -12.61 21.40 -9.03
CA ARG A 70 -12.20 22.68 -8.44
C ARG A 70 -13.46 23.51 -8.20
N PRO A 71 -13.56 24.30 -7.12
CA PRO A 71 -14.76 25.09 -6.84
C PRO A 71 -15.21 25.95 -8.03
N GLN A 72 -14.26 26.43 -8.83
CA GLN A 72 -14.51 27.18 -10.07
C GLN A 72 -15.16 26.38 -11.21
N ASN A 73 -15.11 25.05 -11.18
CA ASN A 73 -15.72 24.13 -12.14
C ASN A 73 -16.97 23.43 -11.56
N LEU A 74 -17.38 23.78 -10.34
CA LEU A 74 -18.62 23.30 -9.73
C LEU A 74 -19.78 24.04 -10.42
N ASN A 75 -20.55 23.34 -11.25
CA ASN A 75 -21.72 23.90 -11.92
C ASN A 75 -22.95 23.01 -11.67
N ALA A 76 -24.14 23.56 -11.93
CA ALA A 76 -25.43 22.91 -11.67
C ALA A 76 -25.69 21.65 -12.53
N ALA A 77 -24.78 21.28 -13.44
CA ALA A 77 -24.85 20.02 -14.19
C ALA A 77 -24.26 18.82 -13.41
N ASN A 78 -23.60 19.08 -12.28
CA ASN A 78 -22.98 18.07 -11.41
C ASN A 78 -23.71 17.93 -10.06
N ASP A 79 -24.96 18.41 -9.96
CA ASP A 79 -25.77 18.47 -8.72
C ASP A 79 -26.89 17.39 -8.69
N ASP A 80 -26.81 16.37 -9.55
CA ASP A 80 -27.78 15.26 -9.73
C ASP A 80 -27.22 13.90 -9.25
#